data_AF-A0A936QJ92-F1
#
_entry.id   AF-A0A936QJ92-F1
#
_cell.length_a   1.000
_cell.length_b   1.000
_cell.length_c   1.000
_cell.angle_alpha   90.00
_cell.angle_beta   90.00
_cell.angle_gamma   90.00
#
_symmetry.space_group_name_H-M   'P 1'
#
loop_
_entity.id
_entity.type
_entity.pdbx_description
1 polymer ?
#
loop_
_entity_poly.entity_id
_entity_poly.type
_entity_poly.pdbx_seq_one_letter_code
_entity_poly.pdbx_strand_id
1 'polypeptide(L)'
;MFKKILIANRGEIAVRIITSAKEMGIKTVAVYSDFDRYSLFAKMADEAYHIGESPSAKSYLKAEKIIEIAKLSGAEAIHPGYGFLSERGFFAKMCEENGIKFIGPGYKAIDLLGSKTEAKILALKNNVPVVPGTEKPLHDFSLIKNIAKDIGYPILIKASAGGGGKGMRIVKEEADIESSLRMAQNEAKSSFGDDSVFIEKYIESPRHIEFQILADEHGNVVHLGERECSMQRRHQKIIEETPSVIMDEAMRKDMGECAKRIVKAAGYSNAGTVEFIVDTNNKYYFLEVNTRLQVEHPITEMRTGFDLVREQLKVASGEKLSFKQEDVEFKGHTIECRICAEDSENNFMPSTGKITYMKNVLSNGMREDTGIEQGNEISVYYDPMISKLISNGATREIAIEKMKRALRDYKLVGIKSNIAFLLNLLESEEYVSGNYHTQFIEKEFLGRMSSQKNIPDEDTNAAVALAAVLFKEQKAQKLKTVTSSNSHSNNFWLNKRTESYR
;
A
#
# COMPACT_ATOMS: atom_id res chain seq x y z
N MET A 1 8.93 -0.84 28.06
CA MET A 1 9.03 0.13 26.95
C MET A 1 10.47 0.28 26.48
N PHE A 2 10.70 0.29 25.17
CA PHE A 2 12.02 0.51 24.56
C PHE A 2 12.55 1.93 24.80
N LYS A 3 13.86 2.07 24.87
CA LYS A 3 14.56 3.35 24.88
C LYS A 3 14.94 3.81 23.48
N LYS A 4 15.29 2.89 22.59
CA LYS A 4 15.71 3.19 21.22
C LYS A 4 15.27 2.09 20.26
N ILE A 5 14.70 2.48 19.12
CA ILE A 5 14.30 1.57 18.05
C ILE A 5 14.89 2.00 16.71
N LEU A 6 15.12 1.03 15.83
CA LEU A 6 15.49 1.25 14.43
C LEU A 6 14.29 1.03 13.52
N ILE A 7 14.09 1.91 12.55
CA ILE A 7 13.04 1.80 11.56
C ILE A 7 13.66 1.27 10.27
N ALA A 8 13.40 0.01 9.95
CA ALA A 8 13.91 -0.67 8.75
C ALA A 8 13.02 -0.43 7.53
N ASN A 9 12.72 0.84 7.26
CA ASN A 9 11.84 1.27 6.17
C ASN A 9 12.15 2.73 5.75
N ARG A 10 11.40 3.24 4.79
CA ARG A 10 11.52 4.59 4.21
C ARG A 10 10.16 5.26 4.04
N GLY A 11 10.16 6.49 3.51
CA GLY A 11 8.94 7.17 3.08
C GLY A 11 7.97 7.45 4.22
N GLU A 12 6.67 7.48 3.91
CA GLU A 12 5.62 7.88 4.86
C GLU A 12 5.58 6.97 6.09
N ILE A 13 5.73 5.66 5.92
CA ILE A 13 5.64 4.73 7.04
C ILE A 13 6.78 4.92 8.03
N ALA A 14 7.97 5.27 7.55
CA ALA A 14 9.07 5.61 8.44
C ALA A 14 8.78 6.89 9.23
N VAL A 15 8.21 7.92 8.58
CA VAL A 15 7.73 9.14 9.25
C VAL A 15 6.67 8.81 10.30
N ARG A 16 5.68 7.99 9.96
CA ARG A 16 4.59 7.55 10.84
C ARG A 16 5.13 6.86 12.10
N ILE A 17 6.09 5.95 11.94
CA ILE A 17 6.70 5.21 13.06
C ILE A 17 7.53 6.13 13.94
N ILE A 18 8.39 6.96 13.34
CA ILE A 18 9.24 7.92 14.06
C ILE A 18 8.37 8.87 14.89
N THR A 19 7.25 9.34 14.33
CA THR A 19 6.34 10.26 15.00
C THR A 19 5.75 9.64 16.28
N SER A 20 5.13 8.45 16.21
CA SER A 20 4.60 7.79 17.43
C SER A 20 5.70 7.43 18.42
N ALA A 21 6.85 6.94 17.95
CA ALA A 21 7.97 6.61 18.84
C ALA A 21 8.45 7.84 19.63
N LYS A 22 8.56 9.00 18.97
CA LYS A 22 8.96 10.26 19.62
C LYS A 22 7.92 10.76 20.62
N GLU A 23 6.62 10.67 20.31
CA GLU A 23 5.55 10.99 21.25
C GLU A 23 5.57 10.09 22.50
N MET A 24 6.09 8.87 22.37
CA MET A 24 6.29 7.93 23.47
C MET A 24 7.64 8.12 24.19
N GLY A 25 8.46 9.09 23.79
CA GLY A 25 9.78 9.35 24.37
C GLY A 25 10.86 8.34 23.96
N ILE A 26 10.63 7.57 22.90
CA ILE A 26 11.55 6.55 22.38
C ILE A 26 12.48 7.19 21.34
N LYS A 27 13.78 6.93 21.45
CA LYS A 27 14.79 7.37 20.47
C LYS A 27 14.69 6.57 19.19
N THR A 28 14.94 7.22 18.06
CA THR A 28 14.68 6.67 16.73
C THR A 28 15.92 6.65 15.86
N VAL A 29 16.15 5.53 15.18
CA VAL A 29 17.25 5.35 14.22
C VAL A 29 16.64 5.08 12.84
N ALA A 30 16.97 5.91 11.86
CA ALA A 30 16.62 5.69 10.46
C ALA A 30 17.76 5.00 9.70
N VAL A 31 17.41 4.20 8.70
CA VAL A 31 18.36 3.71 7.69
C VAL A 31 17.98 4.26 6.32
N TYR A 32 18.96 4.69 5.52
CA TYR A 32 18.70 5.34 4.23
C TYR A 32 19.65 4.89 3.10
N SER A 33 19.13 4.84 1.88
CA SER A 33 19.92 4.65 0.66
C SER A 33 20.55 5.97 0.17
N ASP A 34 21.40 5.93 -0.87
CA ASP A 34 21.93 7.15 -1.51
C ASP A 34 20.85 8.18 -1.89
N PHE A 35 19.77 7.73 -2.54
CA PHE A 35 18.65 8.62 -2.90
C PHE A 35 17.95 9.23 -1.67
N ASP A 36 17.75 8.47 -0.60
CA ASP A 36 16.98 8.89 0.57
C ASP A 36 17.80 9.69 1.60
N ARG A 37 19.06 10.04 1.29
CA ARG A 37 19.95 10.77 2.21
C ARG A 37 19.33 12.05 2.79
N TYR A 38 18.49 12.72 2.02
CA TYR A 38 17.81 13.96 2.41
C TYR A 38 16.29 13.80 2.50
N SER A 39 15.79 12.56 2.60
CA SER A 39 14.36 12.31 2.78
C SER A 39 13.91 12.73 4.18
N LEU A 40 12.62 13.08 4.31
CA LEU A 40 12.04 13.60 5.55
C LEU A 40 12.29 12.68 6.75
N PHE A 41 12.04 11.37 6.60
CA PHE A 41 12.22 10.40 7.69
C PHE A 41 13.67 10.34 8.21
N ALA A 42 14.68 10.52 7.34
CA ALA A 42 16.09 10.52 7.73
C ALA A 42 16.45 11.77 8.55
N LYS A 43 15.87 12.93 8.22
CA LYS A 43 16.02 14.17 9.00
C LYS A 43 15.25 14.11 10.33
N MET A 44 14.13 13.39 10.35
CA MET A 44 13.26 13.29 11.52
C MET A 44 13.80 12.37 12.61
N ALA A 45 14.56 11.33 12.28
CA ALA A 45 15.11 10.41 13.27
C ALA A 45 16.15 11.11 14.18
N ASP A 46 16.41 10.55 15.37
CA ASP A 46 17.49 11.04 16.25
C ASP A 46 18.88 10.71 15.68
N GLU A 47 18.99 9.58 14.97
CA GLU A 47 20.19 9.12 14.28
C GLU A 47 19.81 8.54 12.91
N ALA A 48 20.70 8.67 11.91
CA ALA A 48 20.45 8.13 10.57
C ALA A 48 21.72 7.50 9.99
N TYR A 49 21.60 6.30 9.41
CA TYR A 49 22.73 5.52 8.90
C TYR A 49 22.55 5.11 7.44
N HIS A 50 23.63 5.20 6.67
CA HIS A 50 23.64 4.82 5.25
C HIS A 50 23.70 3.29 5.08
N ILE A 51 22.75 2.75 4.30
CA ILE A 51 22.67 1.30 4.03
C ILE A 51 23.09 0.90 2.61
N GLY A 52 23.24 1.82 1.66
CA GLY A 52 23.78 1.48 0.34
C GLY A 52 23.17 2.27 -0.80
N GLU A 53 23.30 1.72 -2.00
CA GLU A 53 22.80 2.32 -3.24
C GLU A 53 21.27 2.37 -3.28
N SER A 54 20.73 3.25 -4.13
CA SER A 54 19.29 3.50 -4.28
C SER A 54 18.42 2.28 -4.63
N PRO A 55 18.84 1.28 -5.42
CA PRO A 55 18.01 0.10 -5.64
C PRO A 55 17.78 -0.68 -4.33
N SER A 56 16.53 -1.02 -4.01
CA SER A 56 16.16 -1.70 -2.76
C SER A 56 16.95 -2.99 -2.48
N ALA A 57 17.28 -3.75 -3.54
CA ALA A 57 18.10 -4.96 -3.44
C ALA A 57 19.54 -4.71 -2.95
N LYS A 58 20.03 -3.48 -3.10
CA LYS A 58 21.34 -3.00 -2.65
C LYS A 58 21.29 -2.19 -1.36
N SER A 59 20.10 -1.96 -0.79
CA SER A 59 19.89 -1.17 0.43
C SER A 59 18.84 -1.80 1.36
N TYR A 60 17.56 -1.45 1.23
CA TYR A 60 16.50 -1.82 2.19
C TYR A 60 16.23 -3.33 2.31
N LEU A 61 16.75 -4.15 1.39
CA LEU A 61 16.70 -5.61 1.45
C LEU A 61 17.98 -6.25 1.99
N LYS A 62 18.96 -5.47 2.47
CA LYS A 62 20.21 -5.95 3.09
C LYS A 62 20.02 -6.18 4.59
N ALA A 63 19.38 -7.30 4.92
CA ALA A 63 19.07 -7.71 6.30
C ALA A 63 20.29 -7.66 7.24
N GLU A 64 21.43 -8.20 6.82
CA GLU A 64 22.66 -8.26 7.61
C GLU A 64 23.16 -6.87 7.99
N LYS A 65 23.12 -5.94 7.03
CA LYS A 65 23.56 -4.56 7.25
C LYS A 65 22.62 -3.79 8.18
N ILE A 66 21.31 -4.05 8.10
CA ILE A 66 20.34 -3.46 9.01
C ILE A 66 20.57 -3.96 10.45
N ILE A 67 20.86 -5.26 10.63
CA ILE A 67 21.22 -5.83 11.94
C ILE A 67 22.53 -5.23 12.47
N GLU A 68 23.54 -5.06 11.62
CA GLU A 68 24.80 -4.41 11.99
C GLU A 68 24.57 -2.99 12.54
N ILE A 69 23.74 -2.19 11.84
CA ILE A 69 23.42 -0.83 12.27
C ILE A 69 22.59 -0.82 13.55
N ALA A 70 21.64 -1.75 13.71
CA ALA A 70 20.87 -1.87 14.95
C ALA A 70 21.79 -2.10 16.16
N LYS A 71 22.80 -2.97 16.01
CA LYS A 71 23.82 -3.19 17.04
C LYS A 71 24.68 -1.97 17.28
N LEU A 72 25.17 -1.34 16.21
CA LEU A 72 26.04 -0.15 16.29
C LEU A 72 25.36 1.03 17.00
N SER A 73 24.10 1.27 16.68
CA SER A 73 23.30 2.36 17.26
C SER A 73 22.75 2.04 18.66
N GLY A 74 22.80 0.77 19.08
CA GLY A 74 22.22 0.30 20.34
C GLY A 74 20.70 0.29 20.32
N ALA A 75 20.07 0.08 19.16
CA ALA A 75 18.63 -0.09 19.06
C ALA A 75 18.20 -1.44 19.67
N GLU A 76 17.21 -1.41 20.55
CA GLU A 76 16.70 -2.60 21.26
C GLU A 76 15.68 -3.37 20.41
N ALA A 77 15.07 -2.69 19.42
CA ALA A 77 14.06 -3.26 18.55
C ALA A 77 14.12 -2.68 17.14
N ILE A 78 13.61 -3.44 16.16
CA ILE A 78 13.46 -3.02 14.77
C ILE A 78 11.97 -3.02 14.41
N HIS A 79 11.49 -1.87 13.93
CA HIS A 79 10.17 -1.77 13.30
C HIS A 79 10.33 -1.87 11.77
N PRO A 80 9.77 -2.90 11.13
CA PRO A 80 9.98 -3.11 9.71
C PRO A 80 9.02 -2.30 8.82
N GLY A 81 7.98 -1.70 9.41
CA GLY A 81 6.93 -1.00 8.65
C GLY A 81 6.15 -1.99 7.78
N TYR A 82 5.96 -1.66 6.51
CA TYR A 82 5.35 -2.54 5.51
C TYR A 82 6.21 -2.66 4.25
N GLY A 83 6.04 -3.73 3.48
CA GLY A 83 6.93 -4.03 2.35
C GLY A 83 8.35 -4.41 2.80
N PHE A 84 9.30 -4.42 1.87
CA PHE A 84 10.70 -4.79 2.12
C PHE A 84 10.86 -6.12 2.90
N LEU A 85 11.34 -6.03 4.15
CA LEU A 85 11.64 -7.17 5.02
C LEU A 85 10.55 -7.46 6.06
N SER A 86 9.44 -6.70 6.06
CA SER A 86 8.37 -6.81 7.08
C SER A 86 7.67 -8.16 7.14
N GLU A 87 7.61 -8.89 6.02
CA GLU A 87 6.98 -10.22 5.93
C GLU A 87 8.02 -11.29 5.59
N ARG A 88 9.28 -11.07 6.01
CA ARG A 88 10.37 -12.03 5.79
C ARG A 88 10.69 -12.72 7.11
N GLY A 89 10.22 -13.95 7.30
CA GLY A 89 10.46 -14.71 8.53
C GLY A 89 11.96 -14.84 8.84
N PHE A 90 12.81 -15.02 7.82
CA PHE A 90 14.27 -15.05 8.03
C PHE A 90 14.81 -13.76 8.69
N PHE A 91 14.26 -12.58 8.39
CA PHE A 91 14.72 -11.33 8.97
C PHE A 91 14.26 -11.18 10.43
N ALA A 92 13.02 -11.56 10.72
CA ALA A 92 12.52 -11.62 12.10
C ALA A 92 13.35 -12.61 12.95
N LYS A 93 13.69 -13.76 12.38
CA LYS A 93 14.58 -14.75 13.01
C LYS A 93 15.98 -14.19 13.26
N MET A 94 16.56 -13.48 12.29
CA MET A 94 17.86 -12.81 12.47
C MET A 94 17.80 -11.76 13.59
N CYS A 95 16.70 -11.01 13.75
CA CYS A 95 16.55 -10.09 14.87
C CYS A 95 16.62 -10.85 16.22
N GLU A 96 15.86 -11.94 16.34
CA GLU A 96 15.82 -12.79 17.55
C GLU A 96 17.21 -13.37 17.89
N GLU A 97 17.90 -13.96 16.91
CA GLU A 97 19.25 -14.52 17.08
C GLU A 97 20.31 -13.48 17.50
N ASN A 98 20.04 -12.20 17.25
CA ASN A 98 20.93 -11.09 17.59
C ASN A 98 20.47 -10.30 18.82
N GLY A 99 19.45 -10.78 19.54
CA GLY A 99 18.94 -10.13 20.76
C GLY A 99 18.22 -8.81 20.50
N ILE A 100 17.71 -8.60 19.28
CA ILE A 100 16.97 -7.40 18.87
C ILE A 100 15.49 -7.78 18.72
N LYS A 101 14.58 -7.05 19.36
CA LYS A 101 13.15 -7.35 19.24
C LYS A 101 12.64 -6.96 17.85
N PHE A 102 12.05 -7.92 17.13
CA PHE A 102 11.27 -7.61 15.93
C PHE A 102 9.90 -7.07 16.35
N ILE A 103 9.54 -5.85 15.91
CA ILE A 103 8.23 -5.25 16.20
C ILE A 103 7.23 -5.74 15.14
N GLY A 104 6.68 -6.92 15.43
CA GLY A 104 5.79 -7.67 14.56
C GLY A 104 5.57 -9.07 15.15
N PRO A 105 4.90 -9.96 14.41
CA PRO A 105 4.74 -11.36 14.81
C PRO A 105 6.08 -12.12 14.81
N GLY A 106 6.13 -13.24 15.53
CA GLY A 106 7.29 -14.14 15.52
C GLY A 106 7.52 -14.78 14.14
N TYR A 107 8.77 -15.11 13.82
CA TYR A 107 9.16 -15.60 12.49
C TYR A 107 8.37 -16.83 12.02
N LYS A 108 8.03 -17.75 12.93
CA LYS A 108 7.23 -18.95 12.61
C LYS A 108 5.83 -18.59 12.13
N ALA A 109 5.20 -17.57 12.73
CA ALA A 109 3.89 -17.10 12.33
C ALA A 109 3.96 -16.39 10.97
N ILE A 110 5.03 -15.62 10.71
CA ILE A 110 5.29 -14.99 9.41
C ILE A 110 5.41 -16.07 8.32
N ASP A 111 6.23 -17.09 8.52
CA ASP A 111 6.44 -18.15 7.53
C ASP A 111 5.15 -18.95 7.28
N LEU A 112 4.45 -19.34 8.36
CA LEU A 112 3.20 -20.09 8.29
C LEU A 112 2.11 -19.34 7.52
N LEU A 113 1.92 -18.05 7.82
CA LEU A 113 0.86 -17.25 7.22
C LEU A 113 1.26 -16.68 5.84
N GLY A 114 2.56 -16.53 5.58
CA GLY A 114 3.08 -16.16 4.26
C GLY A 114 2.95 -17.30 3.24
N SER A 115 2.83 -18.55 3.70
CA SER A 115 2.50 -19.69 2.85
C SER A 115 1.00 -19.77 2.58
N LYS A 116 0.58 -19.45 1.35
CA LYS A 116 -0.85 -19.51 0.95
C LYS A 116 -1.49 -20.86 1.24
N THR A 117 -0.75 -21.95 1.01
CA THR A 117 -1.23 -23.32 1.24
C THR A 117 -1.38 -23.61 2.73
N GLU A 118 -0.36 -23.32 3.53
CA GLU A 118 -0.41 -23.61 4.97
C GLU A 118 -1.42 -22.70 5.69
N ALA A 119 -1.53 -21.43 5.29
CA ALA A 119 -2.53 -20.51 5.78
C ALA A 119 -3.96 -20.99 5.46
N LYS A 120 -4.22 -21.50 4.24
CA LYS A 120 -5.53 -22.07 3.85
C LYS A 120 -5.86 -23.32 4.67
N ILE A 121 -4.88 -24.21 4.88
CA ILE A 121 -5.03 -25.40 5.75
C ILE A 121 -5.33 -24.98 7.19
N LEU A 122 -4.65 -23.96 7.70
CA LEU A 122 -4.88 -23.42 9.04
C LEU A 122 -6.30 -22.84 9.17
N ALA A 123 -6.75 -22.06 8.17
CA ALA A 123 -8.10 -21.50 8.13
C ALA A 123 -9.17 -22.60 8.17
N LEU A 124 -9.04 -23.63 7.32
CA LEU A 124 -9.93 -24.79 7.29
C LEU A 124 -10.01 -25.51 8.64
N LYS A 125 -8.85 -25.81 9.25
CA LYS A 125 -8.77 -26.47 10.57
C LYS A 125 -9.44 -25.67 11.69
N ASN A 126 -9.57 -24.36 11.52
CA ASN A 126 -10.14 -23.45 12.51
C ASN A 126 -11.54 -22.93 12.12
N ASN A 127 -12.23 -23.66 11.23
CA ASN A 127 -13.58 -23.33 10.77
C ASN A 127 -13.68 -21.89 10.25
N VAL A 128 -12.70 -21.46 9.46
CA VAL A 128 -12.80 -20.23 8.68
C VAL A 128 -13.09 -20.59 7.23
N PRO A 129 -14.14 -20.02 6.62
CA PRO A 129 -14.47 -20.28 5.23
C PRO A 129 -13.28 -19.96 4.31
N VAL A 130 -12.97 -20.86 3.38
CA VAL A 130 -11.97 -20.64 2.32
C VAL A 130 -12.63 -20.84 0.97
N VAL A 131 -12.04 -20.31 -0.10
CA VAL A 131 -12.57 -20.50 -1.46
C VAL A 131 -12.66 -22.01 -1.75
N PRO A 132 -13.86 -22.55 -2.05
CA PRO A 132 -14.03 -23.96 -2.35
C PRO A 132 -13.14 -24.36 -3.51
N GLY A 133 -12.42 -25.47 -3.37
CA GLY A 133 -11.44 -25.87 -4.36
C GLY A 133 -10.69 -27.13 -3.96
N THR A 134 -9.76 -27.53 -4.82
CA THR A 134 -8.95 -28.73 -4.62
C THR A 134 -7.74 -28.42 -3.74
N GLU A 135 -7.44 -29.32 -2.80
CA GLU A 135 -6.25 -29.19 -1.94
C GLU A 135 -4.98 -29.71 -2.63
N LYS A 136 -5.14 -30.65 -3.57
CA LYS A 136 -4.06 -31.29 -4.29
C LYS A 136 -4.18 -31.02 -5.78
N PRO A 137 -3.04 -30.95 -6.50
CA PRO A 137 -3.06 -30.92 -7.96
C PRO A 137 -3.75 -32.16 -8.51
N LEU A 138 -4.51 -31.98 -9.58
CA LEU A 138 -5.26 -33.04 -10.27
C LEU A 138 -4.73 -33.21 -11.70
N HIS A 139 -4.80 -34.45 -12.19
CA HIS A 139 -4.48 -34.81 -13.58
C HIS A 139 -5.68 -35.41 -14.33
N ASP A 140 -6.58 -36.11 -13.62
CA ASP A 140 -7.70 -36.84 -14.22
C ASP A 140 -8.90 -35.94 -14.53
N PHE A 141 -9.28 -35.92 -15.81
CA PHE A 141 -10.44 -35.21 -16.33
C PHE A 141 -11.74 -35.59 -15.61
N SER A 142 -11.97 -36.87 -15.35
CA SER A 142 -13.24 -37.35 -14.79
C SER A 142 -13.43 -36.84 -13.35
N LEU A 143 -12.36 -36.91 -12.55
CA LEU A 143 -12.33 -36.37 -11.20
C LEU A 143 -12.51 -34.84 -11.20
N ILE A 144 -11.81 -34.13 -12.09
CA ILE A 144 -11.92 -32.67 -12.25
C ILE A 144 -13.35 -32.26 -12.57
N LYS A 145 -14.02 -33.00 -13.46
CA LYS A 145 -15.41 -32.74 -13.85
C LYS A 145 -16.39 -32.90 -12.68
N ASN A 146 -16.24 -33.95 -11.87
CA ASN A 146 -17.10 -34.14 -10.70
C ASN A 146 -16.89 -33.05 -9.65
N ILE A 147 -15.63 -32.70 -9.36
CA ILE A 147 -15.31 -31.64 -8.39
C ILE A 147 -15.82 -30.27 -8.87
N ALA A 148 -15.69 -29.97 -10.16
CA ALA A 148 -16.23 -28.74 -10.75
C ALA A 148 -17.75 -28.63 -10.55
N LYS A 149 -18.47 -29.74 -10.69
CA LYS A 149 -19.92 -29.81 -10.46
C LYS A 149 -20.28 -29.58 -8.99
N ASP A 150 -19.51 -30.15 -8.06
CA ASP A 150 -19.72 -29.99 -6.62
C ASP A 150 -19.42 -28.57 -6.14
N ILE A 151 -18.37 -27.93 -6.67
CA ILE A 151 -18.03 -26.51 -6.41
C ILE A 151 -19.09 -25.58 -7.03
N GLY A 152 -19.62 -25.98 -8.19
CA GLY A 152 -20.54 -25.20 -9.00
C GLY A 152 -19.84 -24.13 -9.85
N TYR A 153 -20.35 -23.89 -11.04
CA TYR A 153 -19.80 -22.90 -11.98
C TYR A 153 -20.16 -21.44 -11.60
N PRO A 154 -19.40 -20.43 -12.04
CA PRO A 154 -18.11 -20.55 -12.74
C PRO A 154 -16.99 -21.05 -11.81
N ILE A 155 -16.02 -21.76 -12.39
CA ILE A 155 -14.80 -22.22 -11.71
C ILE A 155 -13.56 -21.62 -12.37
N LEU A 156 -12.46 -21.64 -11.64
CA LEU A 156 -11.14 -21.21 -12.09
C LEU A 156 -10.21 -22.41 -12.06
N ILE A 157 -9.70 -22.79 -13.24
CA ILE A 157 -8.62 -23.79 -13.37
C ILE A 157 -7.30 -23.03 -13.31
N LYS A 158 -6.38 -23.46 -12.45
CA LYS A 158 -5.04 -22.87 -12.25
C LYS A 158 -3.95 -23.93 -12.44
N ALA A 159 -2.89 -23.61 -13.16
CA ALA A 159 -1.69 -24.44 -13.19
C ALA A 159 -1.02 -24.53 -11.80
N SER A 160 -0.56 -25.72 -11.41
CA SER A 160 0.06 -25.96 -10.09
C SER A 160 1.33 -25.16 -9.85
N ALA A 161 2.17 -25.00 -10.88
CA ALA A 161 3.42 -24.25 -10.84
C ALA A 161 3.30 -22.80 -11.36
N GLY A 162 2.07 -22.31 -11.62
CA GLY A 162 1.84 -21.02 -12.27
C GLY A 162 1.78 -19.84 -11.31
N GLY A 163 2.63 -18.83 -11.52
CA GLY A 163 2.58 -17.52 -10.86
C GLY A 163 2.24 -16.39 -11.85
N GLY A 164 1.57 -15.33 -11.36
CA GLY A 164 1.41 -14.08 -12.10
C GLY A 164 0.44 -14.09 -13.28
N GLY A 165 -0.70 -14.80 -13.19
CA GLY A 165 -1.74 -14.74 -14.23
C GLY A 165 -1.69 -15.83 -15.29
N LYS A 166 -0.54 -16.47 -15.49
CA LYS A 166 -0.32 -17.49 -16.53
C LYS A 166 -0.92 -18.85 -16.12
N GLY A 167 -1.51 -19.56 -17.07
CA GLY A 167 -2.14 -20.86 -16.84
C GLY A 167 -3.46 -20.82 -16.04
N MET A 168 -4.16 -19.68 -16.03
CA MET A 168 -5.48 -19.55 -15.42
C MET A 168 -6.60 -19.50 -16.48
N ARG A 169 -7.66 -20.27 -16.26
CA ARG A 169 -8.84 -20.33 -17.15
C ARG A 169 -10.13 -20.30 -16.36
N ILE A 170 -11.02 -19.37 -16.70
CA ILE A 170 -12.36 -19.30 -16.14
C ILE A 170 -13.25 -20.21 -16.99
N VAL A 171 -13.94 -21.15 -16.34
CA VAL A 171 -14.89 -22.06 -16.97
C VAL A 171 -16.27 -21.69 -16.45
N LYS A 172 -17.16 -21.24 -17.34
CA LYS A 172 -18.49 -20.74 -16.96
C LYS A 172 -19.57 -21.81 -16.94
N GLU A 173 -19.37 -22.88 -17.70
CA GLU A 173 -20.32 -23.99 -17.80
C GLU A 173 -19.61 -25.31 -18.07
N GLU A 174 -20.32 -26.42 -17.86
CA GLU A 174 -19.77 -27.77 -17.97
C GLU A 174 -19.22 -28.09 -19.37
N ALA A 175 -19.81 -27.52 -20.42
CA ALA A 175 -19.38 -27.74 -21.81
C ALA A 175 -17.94 -27.27 -22.09
N ASP A 176 -17.48 -26.25 -21.36
CA ASP A 176 -16.18 -25.61 -21.58
C ASP A 176 -15.03 -26.28 -20.80
N ILE A 177 -15.33 -27.26 -19.94
CA ILE A 177 -14.33 -27.80 -19.00
C ILE A 177 -13.23 -28.57 -19.71
N GLU A 178 -13.55 -29.36 -20.74
CA GLU A 178 -12.58 -30.20 -21.43
C GLU A 178 -11.58 -29.37 -22.23
N SER A 179 -12.07 -28.41 -23.01
CA SER A 179 -11.20 -27.51 -23.78
C SER A 179 -10.32 -26.67 -22.86
N SER A 180 -10.90 -26.11 -21.79
CA SER A 180 -10.20 -25.27 -20.82
C SER A 180 -9.13 -26.02 -20.05
N LEU A 181 -9.42 -27.24 -19.62
CA LEU A 181 -8.47 -28.08 -18.89
C LEU A 181 -7.28 -28.47 -19.79
N ARG A 182 -7.54 -28.97 -21.01
CA ARG A 182 -6.46 -29.32 -21.95
C ARG A 182 -5.54 -28.13 -22.23
N MET A 183 -6.12 -26.93 -22.40
CA MET A 183 -5.34 -25.71 -22.57
C MET A 183 -4.50 -25.37 -21.34
N ALA A 184 -5.08 -25.43 -20.14
CA ALA A 184 -4.36 -25.16 -18.89
C ALA A 184 -3.22 -26.15 -18.65
N GLN A 185 -3.44 -27.45 -18.88
CA GLN A 185 -2.44 -28.52 -18.74
C GLN A 185 -1.29 -28.34 -19.74
N ASN A 186 -1.61 -28.02 -21.00
CA ASN A 186 -0.58 -27.77 -22.01
C ASN A 186 0.26 -26.53 -21.68
N GLU A 187 -0.37 -25.44 -21.22
CA GLU A 187 0.33 -24.22 -20.80
C GLU A 187 1.21 -24.48 -19.57
N ALA A 188 0.71 -25.23 -18.59
CA ALA A 188 1.45 -25.64 -17.41
C ALA A 188 2.67 -26.51 -17.78
N LYS A 189 2.47 -27.51 -18.63
CA LYS A 189 3.52 -28.41 -19.10
C LYS A 189 4.62 -27.68 -19.88
N SER A 190 4.23 -26.78 -20.79
CA SER A 190 5.17 -26.01 -21.61
C SER A 190 5.93 -24.94 -20.82
N SER A 191 5.29 -24.33 -19.83
CA SER A 191 5.90 -23.26 -19.03
C SER A 191 6.70 -23.78 -17.83
N PHE A 192 6.30 -24.92 -17.25
CA PHE A 192 6.79 -25.37 -15.95
C PHE A 192 7.11 -26.87 -15.88
N GLY A 193 6.88 -27.64 -16.96
CA GLY A 193 7.18 -29.08 -17.00
C GLY A 193 6.22 -29.97 -16.19
N ASP A 194 5.19 -29.38 -15.59
CA ASP A 194 4.17 -30.05 -14.78
C ASP A 194 2.78 -29.74 -15.36
N ASP A 195 2.01 -30.78 -15.69
CA ASP A 195 0.66 -30.66 -16.26
C ASP A 195 -0.46 -30.71 -15.21
N SER A 196 -0.11 -30.68 -13.93
CA SER A 196 -1.08 -30.71 -12.84
C SER A 196 -1.80 -29.36 -12.67
N VAL A 197 -3.09 -29.42 -12.33
CA VAL A 197 -3.94 -28.25 -12.14
C VAL A 197 -4.69 -28.26 -10.82
N PHE A 198 -5.04 -27.08 -10.33
CA PHE A 198 -6.00 -26.86 -9.25
C PHE A 198 -7.32 -26.33 -9.80
N ILE A 199 -8.41 -26.64 -9.10
CA ILE A 199 -9.73 -26.06 -9.37
C ILE A 199 -10.15 -25.28 -8.14
N GLU A 200 -10.62 -24.06 -8.33
CA GLU A 200 -11.26 -23.27 -7.29
C GLU A 200 -12.55 -22.66 -7.81
N LYS A 201 -13.45 -22.29 -6.91
CA LYS A 201 -14.60 -21.46 -7.25
C LYS A 201 -14.09 -20.14 -7.84
N TYR A 202 -14.62 -19.75 -9.00
CA TYR A 202 -14.40 -18.41 -9.50
C TYR A 202 -15.41 -17.48 -8.82
N ILE A 203 -14.91 -16.53 -8.03
CA ILE A 203 -15.75 -15.49 -7.45
C ILE A 203 -15.84 -14.35 -8.47
N GLU A 204 -17.02 -14.19 -9.06
CA GLU A 204 -17.30 -13.10 -9.98
C GLU A 204 -17.45 -11.79 -9.21
N SER A 205 -16.88 -10.71 -9.76
CA SER A 205 -16.95 -9.36 -9.20
C SER A 205 -16.77 -9.33 -7.66
N PRO A 206 -15.66 -9.90 -7.14
CA PRO A 206 -15.48 -10.00 -5.69
C PRO A 206 -15.24 -8.64 -5.07
N ARG A 207 -15.72 -8.49 -3.84
CA ARG A 207 -15.24 -7.44 -2.93
C ARG A 207 -14.07 -7.93 -2.10
N HIS A 208 -13.16 -7.03 -1.80
CA HIS A 208 -12.03 -7.26 -0.93
C HIS A 208 -12.32 -6.60 0.42
N ILE A 209 -12.59 -7.42 1.42
CA ILE A 209 -12.88 -6.98 2.80
C ILE A 209 -11.79 -7.52 3.71
N GLU A 210 -11.29 -6.69 4.61
CA GLU A 210 -10.22 -7.10 5.50
C GLU A 210 -10.44 -6.63 6.93
N PHE A 211 -9.97 -7.40 7.90
CA PHE A 211 -10.13 -7.09 9.32
C PHE A 211 -8.79 -6.75 9.96
N GLN A 212 -8.73 -5.60 10.62
CA GLN A 212 -7.59 -5.22 11.44
C GLN A 212 -7.58 -6.04 12.72
N ILE A 213 -6.47 -6.68 13.02
CA ILE A 213 -6.25 -7.44 14.26
C ILE A 213 -5.10 -6.84 15.05
N LEU A 214 -5.22 -6.87 16.37
CA LEU A 214 -4.12 -6.71 17.32
C LEU A 214 -4.13 -7.90 18.27
N ALA A 215 -2.95 -8.49 18.46
CA ALA A 215 -2.74 -9.57 19.41
C ALA A 215 -1.53 -9.25 20.30
N ASP A 216 -1.60 -9.58 21.59
CA ASP A 216 -0.43 -9.51 22.48
C ASP A 216 0.21 -10.88 22.70
N GLU A 217 1.37 -10.87 23.38
CA GLU A 217 2.10 -12.10 23.72
C GLU A 217 1.49 -12.85 24.92
N HIS A 218 0.37 -12.35 25.46
CA HIS A 218 -0.35 -12.91 26.60
C HIS A 218 -1.63 -13.65 26.17
N GLY A 219 -1.85 -13.79 24.86
CA GLY A 219 -2.98 -14.52 24.28
C GLY A 219 -4.25 -13.69 24.09
N ASN A 220 -4.21 -12.38 24.31
CA ASN A 220 -5.32 -11.49 24.01
C ASN A 220 -5.33 -11.15 22.52
N VAL A 221 -6.50 -11.18 21.89
CA VAL A 221 -6.68 -10.84 20.47
C VAL A 221 -7.97 -10.04 20.32
N VAL A 222 -7.89 -8.90 19.64
CA VAL A 222 -9.02 -8.01 19.34
C VAL A 222 -9.05 -7.68 17.85
N HIS A 223 -10.23 -7.42 17.30
CA HIS A 223 -10.39 -6.83 15.98
C HIS A 223 -10.83 -5.37 16.08
N LEU A 224 -10.33 -4.53 15.18
CA LEU A 224 -10.64 -3.10 15.10
C LEU A 224 -11.54 -2.78 13.89
N GLY A 225 -12.49 -3.68 13.66
CA GLY A 225 -13.41 -3.62 12.54
C GLY A 225 -12.76 -3.94 11.18
N GLU A 226 -13.55 -3.74 10.15
CA GLU A 226 -13.23 -4.07 8.77
C GLU A 226 -12.87 -2.85 7.93
N ARG A 227 -12.17 -3.08 6.81
CA ARG A 227 -11.95 -2.12 5.74
C ARG A 227 -12.42 -2.71 4.41
N GLU A 228 -13.02 -1.85 3.59
CA GLU A 228 -13.38 -2.10 2.20
C GLU A 228 -12.24 -1.63 1.31
N CYS A 229 -11.63 -2.57 0.61
CA CYS A 229 -10.44 -2.33 -0.22
C CYS A 229 -10.66 -2.72 -1.68
N SER A 230 -11.92 -2.77 -2.14
CA SER A 230 -12.28 -3.19 -3.50
C SER A 230 -11.94 -2.21 -4.61
N MET A 231 -11.67 -0.93 -4.30
CA MET A 231 -11.28 0.04 -5.32
C MET A 231 -9.82 -0.18 -5.73
N GLN A 232 -9.62 -1.08 -6.68
CA GLN A 232 -8.31 -1.58 -7.10
C GLN A 232 -8.03 -1.38 -8.58
N ARG A 233 -6.76 -1.13 -8.90
CA ARG A 233 -6.22 -1.13 -10.27
C ARG A 233 -5.04 -2.10 -10.33
N ARG A 234 -5.05 -3.05 -11.26
CA ARG A 234 -4.03 -4.11 -11.39
C ARG A 234 -3.73 -4.80 -10.06
N HIS A 235 -4.78 -5.09 -9.29
CA HIS A 235 -4.73 -5.67 -7.94
C HIS A 235 -4.04 -4.79 -6.87
N GLN A 236 -3.81 -3.50 -7.15
CA GLN A 236 -3.32 -2.53 -6.17
C GLN A 236 -4.50 -1.71 -5.64
N LYS A 237 -4.61 -1.62 -4.31
CA LYS A 237 -5.62 -0.79 -3.62
C LYS A 237 -5.32 0.70 -3.87
N ILE A 238 -6.34 1.46 -4.22
CA ILE A 238 -6.24 2.89 -4.58
C ILE A 238 -7.06 3.77 -3.63
N ILE A 239 -8.26 3.30 -3.27
CA ILE A 239 -9.15 3.91 -2.29
C ILE A 239 -9.60 2.83 -1.32
N GLU A 240 -9.53 3.13 -0.03
CA GLU A 240 -9.95 2.26 1.05
C GLU A 240 -10.92 2.99 1.97
N GLU A 241 -11.91 2.29 2.51
CA GLU A 241 -12.86 2.93 3.43
C GLU A 241 -13.33 2.00 4.56
N THR A 242 -13.79 2.58 5.67
CA THR A 242 -14.37 1.84 6.78
C THR A 242 -15.54 2.62 7.41
N PRO A 243 -16.67 1.95 7.72
CA PRO A 243 -16.99 0.55 7.43
C PRO A 243 -17.21 0.25 5.94
N SER A 244 -17.30 -1.04 5.58
CA SER A 244 -17.78 -1.44 4.25
C SER A 244 -19.30 -1.26 4.16
N VAL A 245 -19.78 -0.84 2.99
CA VAL A 245 -21.21 -0.64 2.69
C VAL A 245 -22.00 -1.95 2.73
N ILE A 246 -21.36 -3.10 2.47
CA ILE A 246 -22.04 -4.40 2.44
C ILE A 246 -22.15 -5.09 3.82
N MET A 247 -21.57 -4.50 4.87
CA MET A 247 -21.44 -5.16 6.17
C MET A 247 -22.58 -4.82 7.13
N ASP A 248 -23.40 -5.81 7.45
CA ASP A 248 -24.28 -5.76 8.62
C ASP A 248 -23.54 -6.15 9.92
N GLU A 249 -24.22 -6.01 11.08
CA GLU A 249 -23.62 -6.32 12.39
C GLU A 249 -23.31 -7.81 12.57
N ALA A 250 -24.15 -8.69 12.02
CA ALA A 250 -24.00 -10.14 12.18
C ALA A 250 -22.80 -10.65 11.39
N MET A 251 -22.70 -10.25 10.12
CA MET A 251 -21.57 -10.54 9.24
C MET A 251 -20.27 -9.98 9.79
N ARG A 252 -20.28 -8.72 10.27
CA ARG A 252 -19.10 -8.10 10.88
C ARG A 252 -18.62 -8.86 12.11
N LYS A 253 -19.54 -9.30 12.96
CA LYS A 253 -19.21 -10.09 14.15
C LYS A 253 -18.62 -11.45 13.76
N ASP A 254 -19.24 -12.15 12.82
CA ASP A 254 -18.77 -13.48 12.40
C ASP A 254 -17.39 -13.42 11.73
N MET A 255 -17.20 -12.50 10.78
CA MET A 255 -15.91 -12.28 10.12
C MET A 255 -14.82 -11.83 11.10
N GLY A 256 -15.15 -10.96 12.06
CA GLY A 256 -14.23 -10.53 13.11
C GLY A 256 -13.77 -11.71 13.99
N GLU A 257 -14.69 -12.60 14.37
CA GLU A 257 -14.33 -13.81 15.11
C GLU A 257 -13.55 -14.82 14.26
N CYS A 258 -13.84 -14.95 12.96
CA CYS A 258 -13.03 -15.74 12.02
C CYS A 258 -11.59 -15.23 11.99
N ALA A 259 -11.39 -13.91 11.86
CA ALA A 259 -10.08 -13.29 11.82
C ALA A 259 -9.29 -13.54 13.12
N LYS A 260 -9.94 -13.40 14.29
CA LYS A 260 -9.34 -13.72 15.60
C LYS A 260 -8.93 -15.19 15.71
N ARG A 261 -9.75 -16.13 15.21
CA ARG A 261 -9.43 -17.57 15.24
C ARG A 261 -8.16 -17.90 14.45
N ILE A 262 -7.98 -17.36 13.24
CA ILE A 262 -6.79 -17.58 12.42
C ILE A 262 -5.53 -17.08 13.13
N VAL A 263 -5.57 -15.84 13.60
CA VAL A 263 -4.42 -15.19 14.28
C VAL A 263 -4.04 -15.96 15.54
N LYS A 264 -5.02 -16.37 16.35
CA LYS A 264 -4.78 -17.17 17.55
C LYS A 264 -4.19 -18.54 17.22
N ALA A 265 -4.71 -19.21 16.18
CA ALA A 265 -4.22 -20.53 15.76
C ALA A 265 -2.79 -20.49 15.21
N ALA A 266 -2.39 -19.37 14.60
CA ALA A 266 -1.04 -19.15 14.09
C ALA A 266 0.00 -18.81 15.18
N GLY A 267 -0.43 -18.60 16.43
CA GLY A 267 0.46 -18.09 17.48
C GLY A 267 0.96 -16.66 17.17
N TYR A 268 0.13 -15.87 16.50
CA TYR A 268 0.47 -14.54 16.01
C TYR A 268 0.37 -13.49 17.13
N SER A 269 1.29 -12.53 17.14
CA SER A 269 1.27 -11.34 18.00
C SER A 269 1.51 -10.08 17.17
N ASN A 270 1.25 -8.91 17.77
CA ASN A 270 1.34 -7.59 17.14
C ASN A 270 0.18 -7.26 16.18
N ALA A 271 0.32 -6.24 15.34
CA ALA A 271 -0.70 -5.83 14.37
C ALA A 271 -0.60 -6.64 13.08
N GLY A 272 -1.73 -7.12 12.59
CA GLY A 272 -1.86 -7.80 11.30
C GLY A 272 -3.26 -7.64 10.73
N THR A 273 -3.44 -8.07 9.49
CA THR A 273 -4.73 -7.98 8.80
C THR A 273 -5.11 -9.31 8.19
N VAL A 274 -6.34 -9.75 8.43
CA VAL A 274 -6.92 -10.93 7.78
C VAL A 274 -7.79 -10.47 6.62
N GLU A 275 -7.43 -10.85 5.40
CA GLU A 275 -8.13 -10.48 4.18
C GLU A 275 -9.13 -11.56 3.75
N PHE A 276 -10.26 -11.12 3.22
CA PHE A 276 -11.35 -11.94 2.71
C PHE A 276 -11.80 -11.43 1.34
N ILE A 277 -12.26 -12.37 0.52
CA ILE A 277 -13.08 -12.07 -0.65
C ILE A 277 -14.54 -12.30 -0.28
N VAL A 278 -15.40 -11.35 -0.64
CA VAL A 278 -16.86 -11.45 -0.49
C VAL A 278 -17.52 -11.52 -1.86
N ASP A 279 -18.40 -12.50 -2.06
CA ASP A 279 -19.16 -12.67 -3.30
C ASP A 279 -20.46 -11.82 -3.30
N THR A 280 -21.20 -11.88 -4.40
CA THR A 280 -22.45 -11.14 -4.60
C THR A 280 -23.61 -11.63 -3.72
N ASN A 281 -23.47 -12.80 -3.08
CA ASN A 281 -24.45 -13.36 -2.13
C ASN A 281 -24.03 -13.12 -0.67
N ASN A 282 -23.07 -12.22 -0.43
CA ASN A 282 -22.48 -11.93 0.88
C ASN A 282 -21.83 -13.16 1.56
N LYS A 283 -21.42 -14.17 0.78
CA LYS A 283 -20.54 -15.23 1.29
C LYS A 283 -19.10 -14.75 1.22
N TYR A 284 -18.37 -14.95 2.32
CA TYR A 284 -17.00 -14.54 2.43
C TYR A 284 -16.05 -15.74 2.52
N TYR A 285 -14.82 -15.53 2.05
CA TYR A 285 -13.80 -16.55 1.95
C TYR A 285 -12.44 -15.96 2.32
N PHE A 286 -11.73 -16.59 3.23
CA PHE A 286 -10.37 -16.23 3.60
C PHE A 286 -9.46 -16.20 2.37
N LEU A 287 -8.69 -15.13 2.26
CA LEU A 287 -7.73 -14.91 1.18
C LEU A 287 -6.30 -15.08 1.69
N GLU A 288 -5.87 -14.23 2.62
CA GLU A 288 -4.53 -14.25 3.19
C GLU A 288 -4.47 -13.47 4.52
N VAL A 289 -3.33 -13.55 5.20
CA VAL A 289 -3.01 -12.67 6.34
C VAL A 289 -1.80 -11.83 5.98
N ASN A 290 -1.93 -10.51 6.03
CA ASN A 290 -0.78 -9.63 5.98
C ASN A 290 -0.18 -9.57 7.38
N THR A 291 1.03 -10.10 7.55
CA THR A 291 1.65 -10.29 8.87
C THR A 291 2.37 -9.03 9.36
N ARG A 292 1.75 -7.87 9.13
CA ARG A 292 2.31 -6.54 9.37
C ARG A 292 1.20 -5.48 9.39
N LEU A 293 1.59 -4.24 9.73
CA LEU A 293 0.76 -3.06 9.47
C LEU A 293 0.54 -2.89 7.96
N GLN A 294 -0.59 -2.28 7.59
CA GLN A 294 -0.92 -1.96 6.19
C GLN A 294 -0.91 -0.45 5.94
N VAL A 295 -0.92 -0.07 4.67
CA VAL A 295 -0.87 1.33 4.23
C VAL A 295 -2.10 2.08 4.74
N GLU A 296 -3.25 1.43 4.58
CA GLU A 296 -4.62 1.82 4.94
C GLU A 296 -4.95 1.68 6.43
N HIS A 297 -3.98 1.46 7.32
CA HIS A 297 -4.24 1.46 8.75
C HIS A 297 -4.82 2.80 9.30
N PRO A 298 -4.53 4.00 8.75
CA PRO A 298 -5.06 5.26 9.27
C PRO A 298 -6.59 5.35 9.29
N ILE A 299 -7.29 4.69 8.36
CA ILE A 299 -8.75 4.74 8.35
C ILE A 299 -9.36 4.02 9.55
N THR A 300 -8.72 2.93 10.00
CA THR A 300 -9.06 2.25 11.24
C THR A 300 -8.72 3.12 12.46
N GLU A 301 -7.54 3.76 12.48
CA GLU A 301 -7.14 4.65 13.58
C GLU A 301 -8.13 5.81 13.76
N MET A 302 -8.50 6.48 12.66
CA MET A 302 -9.45 7.61 12.74
C MET A 302 -10.86 7.18 13.14
N ARG A 303 -11.29 5.97 12.78
CA ARG A 303 -12.63 5.47 13.13
C ARG A 303 -12.72 4.98 14.57
N THR A 304 -11.63 4.44 15.12
CA THR A 304 -11.60 3.82 16.45
C THR A 304 -10.94 4.68 17.53
N GLY A 305 -10.06 5.61 17.14
CA GLY A 305 -9.26 6.43 18.05
C GLY A 305 -7.99 5.74 18.58
N PHE A 306 -7.72 4.49 18.19
CA PHE A 306 -6.51 3.78 18.62
C PHE A 306 -5.32 4.07 17.69
N ASP A 307 -4.17 4.44 18.27
CA ASP A 307 -2.88 4.54 17.56
C ASP A 307 -2.26 3.14 17.43
N LEU A 308 -2.33 2.56 16.23
CA LEU A 308 -1.89 1.20 15.97
C LEU A 308 -0.39 1.04 16.15
N VAL A 309 0.42 1.99 15.69
CA VAL A 309 1.88 1.93 15.87
C VAL A 309 2.26 1.97 17.35
N ARG A 310 1.59 2.80 18.15
CA ARG A 310 1.78 2.83 19.61
C ARG A 310 1.46 1.49 20.25
N GLU A 311 0.37 0.84 19.83
CA GLU A 311 0.04 -0.50 20.33
C GLU A 311 1.05 -1.56 19.86
N GLN A 312 1.54 -1.48 18.62
CA GLN A 312 2.62 -2.36 18.14
C GLN A 312 3.88 -2.27 19.02
N LEU A 313 4.25 -1.05 19.42
CA LEU A 313 5.42 -0.79 20.27
C LEU A 313 5.23 -1.29 21.71
N LYS A 314 4.03 -1.12 22.28
CA LYS A 314 3.67 -1.66 23.61
C LYS A 314 3.69 -3.18 23.60
N VAL A 315 3.01 -3.81 22.64
CA VAL A 315 2.97 -5.27 22.50
C VAL A 315 4.38 -5.84 22.35
N ALA A 316 5.20 -5.24 21.47
CA ALA A 316 6.58 -5.69 21.29
C ALA A 316 7.44 -5.50 22.55
N SER A 317 7.10 -4.53 23.41
CA SER A 317 7.73 -4.33 24.72
C SER A 317 7.28 -5.35 25.78
N GLY A 318 6.42 -6.33 25.42
CA GLY A 318 5.89 -7.35 26.32
C GLY A 318 4.67 -6.91 27.11
N GLU A 319 4.08 -5.75 26.81
CA GLU A 319 2.87 -5.28 27.47
C GLU A 319 1.62 -6.01 26.95
N LYS A 320 0.56 -6.04 27.77
CA LYS A 320 -0.75 -6.49 27.34
C LYS A 320 -1.42 -5.44 26.46
N LEU A 321 -2.39 -5.85 25.64
CA LEU A 321 -3.24 -4.90 24.92
C LEU A 321 -3.87 -3.89 25.89
N SER A 322 -3.89 -2.61 25.51
CA SER A 322 -4.38 -1.54 26.39
C SER A 322 -5.91 -1.45 26.49
N PHE A 323 -6.62 -2.30 25.74
CA PHE A 323 -8.08 -2.35 25.67
C PHE A 323 -8.56 -3.76 25.30
N LYS A 324 -9.85 -4.00 25.50
CA LYS A 324 -10.55 -5.24 25.13
C LYS A 324 -11.48 -5.01 23.95
N GLN A 325 -12.04 -6.09 23.41
CA GLN A 325 -12.98 -6.03 22.29
C GLN A 325 -14.22 -5.16 22.57
N GLU A 326 -14.72 -5.19 23.81
CA GLU A 326 -15.88 -4.41 24.27
C GLU A 326 -15.61 -2.90 24.36
N ASP A 327 -14.35 -2.47 24.39
CA ASP A 327 -13.96 -1.06 24.46
C ASP A 327 -13.86 -0.41 23.05
N VAL A 328 -13.98 -1.20 21.98
CA VAL A 328 -13.82 -0.72 20.61
C VAL A 328 -15.09 -0.04 20.13
N GLU A 329 -15.06 1.28 20.09
CA GLU A 329 -16.12 2.10 19.49
C GLU A 329 -15.79 2.46 18.04
N PHE A 330 -16.81 2.45 17.18
CA PHE A 330 -16.67 2.85 15.78
C PHE A 330 -17.40 4.17 15.52
N LYS A 331 -16.66 5.21 15.11
CA LYS A 331 -17.20 6.57 14.93
C LYS A 331 -17.14 7.02 13.48
N GLY A 332 -18.32 7.20 12.89
CA GLY A 332 -18.47 7.73 11.55
C GLY A 332 -17.92 6.80 10.47
N HIS A 333 -17.49 7.44 9.38
CA HIS A 333 -16.98 6.80 8.17
C HIS A 333 -15.66 7.45 7.78
N THR A 334 -14.66 6.63 7.46
CA THR A 334 -13.33 7.12 7.07
C THR A 334 -12.92 6.57 5.71
N ILE A 335 -12.34 7.42 4.86
CA ILE A 335 -11.87 7.10 3.51
C ILE A 335 -10.41 7.52 3.38
N GLU A 336 -9.57 6.68 2.80
CA GLU A 336 -8.20 6.98 2.38
C GLU A 336 -8.10 6.97 0.86
N CYS A 337 -7.30 7.89 0.32
CA CYS A 337 -6.93 7.94 -1.09
C CYS A 337 -5.40 8.01 -1.17
N ARG A 338 -4.81 7.13 -1.99
CA ARG A 338 -3.37 7.11 -2.25
C ARG A 338 -3.00 8.09 -3.35
N ILE A 339 -2.35 9.19 -2.98
CA ILE A 339 -1.86 10.19 -3.95
C ILE A 339 -0.55 9.67 -4.51
N CYS A 340 -0.52 9.35 -5.80
CA CYS A 340 0.64 8.79 -6.48
C CYS A 340 1.11 9.71 -7.61
N ALA A 341 2.43 9.75 -7.81
CA ALA A 341 3.09 10.37 -8.94
C ALA A 341 2.90 9.51 -10.20
N GLU A 342 1.68 9.47 -10.74
CA GLU A 342 1.32 8.70 -11.94
C GLU A 342 0.54 9.59 -12.92
N ASP A 343 0.75 9.37 -14.22
CA ASP A 343 0.00 10.02 -15.30
C ASP A 343 -1.22 9.18 -15.69
N SER A 344 -2.38 9.44 -15.08
CA SER A 344 -3.61 8.67 -15.32
C SER A 344 -4.10 8.73 -16.77
N GLU A 345 -3.75 9.77 -17.52
CA GLU A 345 -4.10 9.91 -18.95
C GLU A 345 -3.16 9.12 -19.87
N ASN A 346 -1.98 8.75 -19.37
CA ASN A 346 -0.96 8.00 -20.09
C ASN A 346 -0.70 6.65 -19.41
N ASN A 347 -1.76 5.84 -19.27
CA ASN A 347 -1.72 4.48 -18.74
C ASN A 347 -1.06 4.35 -17.35
N PHE A 348 -1.19 5.40 -16.52
CA PHE A 348 -0.61 5.48 -15.18
C PHE A 348 0.91 5.30 -15.18
N MET A 349 1.60 5.82 -16.19
CA MET A 349 3.06 5.84 -16.19
C MET A 349 3.58 6.64 -14.99
N PRO A 350 4.60 6.15 -14.25
CA PRO A 350 5.22 6.90 -13.17
C PRO A 350 5.74 8.26 -13.65
N SER A 351 5.42 9.31 -12.89
CA SER A 351 5.85 10.69 -13.14
C SER A 351 7.00 11.06 -12.21
N THR A 352 8.22 10.92 -12.71
CA THR A 352 9.43 11.30 -11.99
C THR A 352 9.76 12.77 -12.16
N GLY A 353 10.45 13.35 -11.18
CA GLY A 353 10.93 14.72 -11.25
C GLY A 353 10.83 15.45 -9.92
N LYS A 354 11.19 16.73 -9.94
CA LYS A 354 11.20 17.57 -8.74
C LYS A 354 9.84 18.18 -8.49
N ILE A 355 9.33 18.04 -7.28
CA ILE A 355 8.14 18.74 -6.81
C ILE A 355 8.53 20.20 -6.54
N THR A 356 8.09 21.12 -7.39
CA THR A 356 8.44 22.54 -7.29
C THR A 356 7.52 23.30 -6.34
N TYR A 357 6.28 22.82 -6.18
CA TYR A 357 5.32 23.35 -5.22
C TYR A 357 4.43 22.22 -4.70
N MET A 358 4.20 22.21 -3.39
CA MET A 358 3.30 21.28 -2.72
C MET A 358 2.56 22.04 -1.61
N LYS A 359 1.23 21.94 -1.60
CA LYS A 359 0.40 22.49 -0.54
C LYS A 359 -0.36 21.35 0.15
N ASN A 360 -0.04 21.14 1.42
CA ASN A 360 -0.75 20.18 2.27
C ASN A 360 -2.18 20.64 2.51
N VAL A 361 -3.10 19.68 2.65
CA VAL A 361 -4.54 19.96 2.80
C VAL A 361 -4.99 19.53 4.18
N LEU A 362 -4.93 20.46 5.14
CA LEU A 362 -5.36 20.22 6.51
C LEU A 362 -6.66 20.99 6.77
N SER A 363 -7.71 20.24 7.12
CA SER A 363 -9.00 20.77 7.57
C SER A 363 -9.65 19.82 8.57
N ASN A 364 -10.80 20.19 9.14
CA ASN A 364 -11.44 19.40 10.19
C ASN A 364 -11.83 17.99 9.71
N GLY A 365 -11.30 16.96 10.38
CA GLY A 365 -11.49 15.56 10.02
C GLY A 365 -10.69 15.13 8.79
N MET A 366 -9.64 15.88 8.41
CA MET A 366 -8.65 15.44 7.43
C MET A 366 -7.36 15.06 8.14
N ARG A 367 -6.69 14.04 7.62
CA ARG A 367 -5.34 13.61 7.97
C ARG A 367 -4.55 13.39 6.69
N GLU A 368 -3.28 13.76 6.72
CA GLU A 368 -2.35 13.52 5.61
C GLU A 368 -1.10 12.87 6.16
N ASP A 369 -0.80 11.66 5.70
CA ASP A 369 0.44 10.95 6.02
C ASP A 369 1.35 11.02 4.80
N THR A 370 2.47 11.74 4.91
CA THR A 370 3.42 11.95 3.81
C THR A 370 4.87 11.78 4.28
N GLY A 371 5.70 11.23 3.40
CA GLY A 371 7.15 11.19 3.54
C GLY A 371 7.87 12.19 2.62
N ILE A 372 7.11 13.01 1.89
CA ILE A 372 7.57 13.87 0.80
C ILE A 372 7.36 15.33 1.17
N GLU A 373 8.39 16.15 0.92
CA GLU A 373 8.36 17.60 1.12
C GLU A 373 8.47 18.36 -0.22
N GLN A 374 8.02 19.62 -0.23
CA GLN A 374 8.29 20.51 -1.36
C GLN A 374 9.80 20.55 -1.66
N GLY A 375 10.15 20.47 -2.94
CA GLY A 375 11.53 20.44 -3.42
C GLY A 375 12.14 19.04 -3.44
N ASN A 376 11.47 18.01 -2.92
CA ASN A 376 11.91 16.62 -3.09
C ASN A 376 11.77 16.18 -4.55
N GLU A 377 12.52 15.15 -4.90
CA GLU A 377 12.46 14.48 -6.20
C GLU A 377 11.73 13.15 -6.06
N ILE A 378 10.89 12.81 -7.05
CA ILE A 378 10.32 11.48 -7.22
C ILE A 378 11.20 10.71 -8.19
N SER A 379 11.71 9.56 -7.75
CA SER A 379 12.61 8.71 -8.54
C SER A 379 11.92 7.48 -9.13
N VAL A 380 12.64 6.80 -10.01
CA VAL A 380 12.28 5.49 -10.54
C VAL A 380 12.57 4.33 -9.56
N TYR A 381 13.29 4.58 -8.46
CA TYR A 381 13.80 3.50 -7.60
C TYR A 381 12.75 2.94 -6.65
N TYR A 382 11.72 3.72 -6.33
CA TYR A 382 10.75 3.42 -5.29
C TYR A 382 9.32 3.63 -5.77
N ASP A 383 8.37 3.20 -4.94
CA ASP A 383 6.95 3.41 -5.15
C ASP A 383 6.61 4.89 -5.38
N PRO A 384 5.71 5.22 -6.34
CA PRO A 384 5.37 6.59 -6.69
C PRO A 384 4.44 7.29 -5.68
N MET A 385 4.05 6.66 -4.58
CA MET A 385 3.17 7.26 -3.57
C MET A 385 3.82 8.51 -2.95
N ILE A 386 3.09 9.62 -3.02
CA ILE A 386 3.45 10.92 -2.47
C ILE A 386 2.91 11.04 -1.05
N SER A 387 1.61 10.79 -0.88
CA SER A 387 0.93 10.90 0.40
C SER A 387 -0.31 10.01 0.44
N LYS A 388 -0.77 9.73 1.66
CA LYS A 388 -2.08 9.16 1.93
C LYS A 388 -2.95 10.29 2.44
N LEU A 389 -4.04 10.57 1.74
CA LEU A 389 -5.01 11.57 2.16
C LEU A 389 -6.20 10.86 2.77
N ILE A 390 -6.55 11.21 4.01
CA ILE A 390 -7.58 10.53 4.80
C ILE A 390 -8.63 11.52 5.26
N SER A 391 -9.91 11.16 5.09
CA SER A 391 -11.05 11.95 5.52
C SER A 391 -11.95 11.16 6.44
N ASN A 392 -12.43 11.78 7.52
CA ASN A 392 -13.44 11.23 8.42
C ASN A 392 -14.68 12.13 8.44
N GLY A 393 -15.85 11.51 8.30
CA GLY A 393 -17.17 12.15 8.35
C GLY A 393 -18.12 11.42 9.28
N ALA A 394 -19.15 12.10 9.76
CA ALA A 394 -20.19 11.47 10.57
C ALA A 394 -21.00 10.43 9.78
N THR A 395 -21.08 10.61 8.45
CA THR A 395 -21.64 9.65 7.50
C THR A 395 -20.67 9.46 6.34
N ARG A 396 -20.92 8.43 5.52
CA ARG A 396 -20.13 8.15 4.31
C ARG A 396 -20.15 9.32 3.34
N GLU A 397 -21.32 9.92 3.09
CA GLU A 397 -21.48 11.05 2.17
C GLU A 397 -20.65 12.26 2.61
N ILE A 398 -20.62 12.54 3.92
CA ILE A 398 -19.80 13.62 4.48
C ILE A 398 -18.31 13.33 4.29
N ALA A 399 -17.86 12.09 4.49
CA ALA A 399 -16.47 11.70 4.25
C ALA A 399 -16.10 11.88 2.77
N ILE A 400 -16.96 11.44 1.85
CA ILE A 400 -16.78 11.60 0.40
C ILE A 400 -16.63 13.08 0.03
N GLU A 401 -17.54 13.94 0.48
CA GLU A 401 -17.49 15.37 0.15
C GLU A 401 -16.26 16.09 0.73
N LYS A 402 -15.83 15.70 1.94
CA LYS A 402 -14.57 16.18 2.51
C LYS A 402 -13.38 15.75 1.66
N MET A 403 -13.31 14.48 1.26
CA MET A 403 -12.24 13.97 0.41
C MET A 403 -12.20 14.68 -0.95
N LYS A 404 -13.34 14.82 -1.62
CA LYS A 404 -13.45 15.53 -2.91
C LYS A 404 -12.98 16.97 -2.80
N ARG A 405 -13.40 17.70 -1.76
CA ARG A 405 -12.91 19.05 -1.49
C ARG A 405 -11.41 19.07 -1.29
N ALA A 406 -10.89 18.16 -0.48
CA ALA A 406 -9.47 18.11 -0.19
C ALA A 406 -8.62 17.82 -1.45
N LEU A 407 -9.06 16.90 -2.30
CA LEU A 407 -8.40 16.60 -3.58
C LEU A 407 -8.40 17.81 -4.54
N ARG A 408 -9.49 18.58 -4.62
CA ARG A 408 -9.54 19.80 -5.44
C ARG A 408 -8.58 20.89 -4.93
N ASP A 409 -8.44 20.98 -3.61
CA ASP A 409 -7.56 21.95 -2.94
C ASP A 409 -6.09 21.52 -2.92
N TYR A 410 -5.81 20.23 -3.17
CA TYR A 410 -4.47 19.66 -3.19
C TYR A 410 -3.67 20.20 -4.38
N LYS A 411 -2.61 20.97 -4.11
CA LYS A 411 -1.77 21.57 -5.15
C LYS A 411 -0.42 20.87 -5.18
N LEU A 412 -0.12 20.29 -6.33
CA LEU A 412 1.14 19.62 -6.63
C LEU A 412 1.63 20.08 -8.00
N VAL A 413 2.85 20.62 -8.06
CA VAL A 413 3.45 21.14 -9.29
C VAL A 413 4.85 20.56 -9.48
N GLY A 414 5.20 20.30 -10.74
CA GLY A 414 6.51 19.76 -11.15
C GLY A 414 6.45 18.31 -11.61
N ILE A 415 5.41 17.58 -11.24
CA ILE A 415 5.11 16.20 -11.66
C ILE A 415 3.61 16.06 -11.92
N LYS A 416 3.22 14.98 -12.63
CA LYS A 416 1.83 14.55 -12.75
C LYS A 416 1.42 13.68 -11.56
N SER A 417 0.13 13.61 -11.28
CA SER A 417 -0.43 12.77 -10.23
C SER A 417 -1.79 12.19 -10.61
N ASN A 418 -2.22 11.18 -9.86
CA ASN A 418 -3.52 10.53 -10.00
C ASN A 418 -4.70 11.29 -9.35
N ILE A 419 -4.52 12.53 -8.87
CA ILE A 419 -5.55 13.29 -8.12
C ILE A 419 -6.84 13.44 -8.92
N ALA A 420 -6.75 13.80 -10.21
CA ALA A 420 -7.94 13.96 -11.06
C ALA A 420 -8.69 12.63 -11.24
N PHE A 421 -7.95 11.53 -11.37
CA PHE A 421 -8.52 10.19 -11.45
C PHE A 421 -9.25 9.79 -10.17
N LEU A 422 -8.68 10.07 -9.00
CA LEU A 422 -9.31 9.83 -7.70
C LEU A 422 -10.59 10.66 -7.54
N LEU A 423 -10.58 11.93 -7.95
CA LEU A 423 -11.76 12.79 -7.90
C LEU A 423 -12.90 12.22 -8.75
N ASN A 424 -12.61 11.80 -9.99
CA ASN A 424 -13.60 11.20 -10.88
C ASN A 424 -14.15 9.88 -10.32
N LEU A 425 -13.33 9.06 -9.64
CA LEU A 425 -13.80 7.84 -8.98
C LEU A 425 -14.80 8.17 -7.86
N LEU A 426 -14.47 9.13 -7.00
CA LEU A 426 -15.33 9.56 -5.89
C LEU A 426 -16.64 10.22 -6.37
N GLU A 427 -16.65 10.73 -7.60
CA GLU A 427 -17.83 11.31 -8.25
C GLU A 427 -18.67 10.28 -9.02
N SER A 428 -18.17 9.06 -9.21
CA SER A 428 -18.90 8.00 -9.91
C SER A 428 -20.13 7.52 -9.12
N GLU A 429 -21.19 7.20 -9.84
CA GLU A 429 -22.43 6.66 -9.25
C GLU A 429 -22.15 5.34 -8.51
N GLU A 430 -21.26 4.52 -9.05
CA GLU A 430 -20.89 3.23 -8.44
C GLU A 430 -20.20 3.44 -7.10
N TYR A 431 -19.26 4.38 -7.00
CA TYR A 431 -18.63 4.68 -5.72
C TYR A 431 -19.64 5.28 -4.72
N VAL A 432 -20.46 6.25 -5.13
CA VAL A 432 -21.43 6.91 -4.24
C VAL A 432 -22.50 5.93 -3.74
N SER A 433 -23.03 5.07 -4.61
CA SER A 433 -24.01 4.04 -4.23
C SER A 433 -23.39 2.87 -3.45
N GLY A 434 -22.06 2.74 -3.49
CA GLY A 434 -21.35 1.61 -2.91
C GLY A 434 -21.35 0.37 -3.82
N ASN A 435 -21.89 0.43 -5.04
CA ASN A 435 -22.00 -0.71 -5.97
C ASN A 435 -20.75 -0.88 -6.84
N TYR A 436 -19.69 -1.46 -6.29
CA TYR A 436 -18.44 -1.73 -7.01
C TYR A 436 -17.77 -3.03 -6.55
N HIS A 437 -16.77 -3.46 -7.31
CA HIS A 437 -15.95 -4.64 -7.02
C HIS A 437 -14.50 -4.42 -7.46
N THR A 438 -13.63 -5.37 -7.13
CA THR A 438 -12.18 -5.36 -7.41
C THR A 438 -11.77 -5.16 -8.88
N GLN A 439 -12.70 -5.31 -9.82
CA GLN A 439 -12.45 -5.19 -11.27
C GLN A 439 -13.14 -3.96 -11.89
N PHE A 440 -13.88 -3.17 -11.10
CA PHE A 440 -14.66 -2.03 -11.55
C PHE A 440 -13.81 -1.02 -12.32
N ILE A 441 -12.66 -0.63 -11.76
CA ILE A 441 -11.78 0.38 -12.37
C ILE A 441 -11.37 -0.06 -13.78
N GLU A 442 -10.91 -1.30 -13.93
CA GLU A 442 -10.37 -1.81 -15.18
C GLU A 442 -11.44 -2.12 -16.23
N LYS A 443 -12.55 -2.74 -15.81
CA LYS A 443 -13.58 -3.22 -16.74
C LYS A 443 -14.60 -2.16 -17.13
N GLU A 444 -14.89 -1.21 -16.26
CA GLU A 444 -16.05 -0.32 -16.40
C GLU A 444 -15.69 1.15 -16.35
N PHE A 445 -14.74 1.54 -15.49
CA PHE A 445 -14.45 2.96 -15.26
C PHE A 445 -13.50 3.58 -16.29
N LEU A 446 -12.36 2.95 -16.56
CA LEU A 446 -11.34 3.51 -17.47
C LEU A 446 -11.84 3.69 -18.91
N GLY A 447 -12.69 2.76 -19.38
CA GLY A 447 -13.37 2.87 -20.68
C GLY A 447 -14.20 4.16 -20.80
N ARG A 448 -14.92 4.54 -19.74
CA ARG A 448 -15.75 5.76 -19.70
C ARG A 448 -14.92 7.05 -19.60
N MET A 449 -13.83 7.04 -18.84
CA MET A 449 -12.95 8.22 -18.75
C MET A 449 -12.31 8.57 -20.10
N SER A 450 -11.86 7.57 -20.86
CA SER A 450 -11.22 7.80 -22.16
C SER A 450 -12.15 8.44 -23.22
N SER A 451 -13.47 8.27 -23.10
CA SER A 451 -14.46 8.88 -23.99
C SER A 451 -14.88 10.29 -23.54
N GLN A 452 -14.66 10.64 -22.27
CA GLN A 452 -14.87 11.97 -21.70
C GLN A 452 -13.59 12.83 -21.75
N LYS A 453 -13.03 13.06 -22.94
CA LYS A 453 -12.03 14.14 -23.09
C LYS A 453 -12.75 15.48 -22.94
N ASN A 454 -12.69 16.05 -21.75
CA ASN A 454 -13.16 17.42 -21.51
C ASN A 454 -12.36 18.38 -22.38
N ILE A 455 -13.07 19.07 -23.27
CA ILE A 455 -12.56 20.28 -23.91
C ILE A 455 -12.40 21.31 -22.78
N PRO A 456 -11.21 21.87 -22.54
CA PRO A 456 -11.03 22.87 -21.49
C PRO A 456 -12.02 24.03 -21.70
N ASP A 457 -12.71 24.45 -20.64
CA ASP A 457 -13.55 25.63 -20.70
C ASP A 457 -12.74 26.90 -21.01
N GLU A 458 -13.42 27.98 -21.41
CA GLU A 458 -12.76 29.23 -21.78
C GLU A 458 -11.88 29.78 -20.66
N ASP A 459 -12.29 29.63 -19.40
CA ASP A 459 -11.54 30.11 -18.23
C ASP A 459 -10.23 29.34 -18.04
N THR A 460 -10.26 28.02 -18.24
CA THR A 460 -9.06 27.18 -18.21
C THR A 460 -8.12 27.54 -19.36
N ASN A 461 -8.64 27.76 -20.56
CA ASN A 461 -7.83 28.21 -21.70
C ASN A 461 -7.22 29.59 -21.45
N ALA A 462 -7.97 30.53 -20.87
CA ALA A 462 -7.48 31.85 -20.51
C ALA A 462 -6.39 31.79 -19.44
N ALA A 463 -6.56 30.95 -18.40
CA ALA A 463 -5.57 30.75 -17.35
C ALA A 463 -4.27 30.14 -17.90
N VAL A 464 -4.38 29.14 -18.78
CA VAL A 464 -3.23 28.53 -19.47
C VAL A 464 -2.51 29.54 -20.36
N ALA A 465 -3.26 30.35 -21.12
CA ALA A 465 -2.68 31.40 -21.96
C ALA A 465 -1.94 32.45 -21.13
N LEU A 466 -2.54 32.91 -20.02
CA LEU A 466 -1.93 33.88 -19.11
C LEU A 466 -0.65 33.32 -18.47
N ALA A 467 -0.69 32.07 -17.99
CA ALA A 467 0.46 31.39 -17.41
C ALA A 467 1.60 31.25 -18.44
N ALA A 468 1.29 30.92 -19.69
CA ALA A 468 2.27 30.82 -20.76
C ALA A 468 2.95 32.18 -21.06
N VAL A 469 2.19 33.27 -21.06
CA VAL A 469 2.73 34.63 -21.24
C VAL A 469 3.66 35.00 -20.08
N LEU A 470 3.21 34.82 -18.84
CA LEU A 470 4.00 35.14 -17.64
C LEU A 470 5.29 34.31 -17.59
N PHE A 471 5.23 33.02 -17.93
CA PHE A 471 6.41 32.16 -17.98
C PHE A 471 7.43 32.64 -19.03
N LYS A 472 6.95 33.05 -20.21
CA LYS A 472 7.79 33.60 -21.28
C LYS A 472 8.46 34.90 -20.83
N GLU A 473 7.74 35.79 -20.17
CA GLU A 473 8.28 37.04 -19.63
C GLU A 473 9.34 36.79 -18.55
N GLN A 474 9.08 35.87 -17.62
CA GLN A 474 10.02 35.53 -16.55
C GLN A 474 11.32 34.92 -17.10
N LYS A 475 11.22 34.07 -18.13
CA LYS A 475 12.39 33.53 -18.85
C LYS A 475 13.16 34.63 -19.59
N ALA A 476 12.47 35.58 -20.22
CA ALA A 476 13.08 36.72 -20.88
C ALA A 476 13.80 37.65 -19.89
N GLN A 477 13.24 37.87 -18.70
CA GLN A 477 13.88 38.64 -17.63
C GLN A 477 15.14 37.95 -17.09
N LYS A 478 15.11 36.62 -16.87
CA LYS A 478 16.31 35.84 -16.50
C LYS A 478 17.42 35.93 -17.56
N LEU A 479 17.08 35.90 -18.85
CA LEU A 479 18.04 36.06 -19.94
C LEU A 479 18.66 37.48 -20.01
N LYS A 480 17.90 38.51 -19.62
CA LYS A 480 18.42 39.88 -19.49
C LYS A 480 19.35 40.06 -18.28
N THR A 481 19.12 39.33 -17.17
CA THR A 481 19.98 39.44 -15.97
C THR A 481 21.35 38.79 -16.17
N VAL A 482 21.43 37.70 -16.95
CA VAL A 482 22.70 37.01 -17.29
C VAL A 482 23.55 37.83 -18.27
N THR A 483 22.93 38.64 -19.13
CA THR A 483 23.68 39.54 -20.03
C THR A 483 24.19 40.81 -19.32
N SER A 484 23.54 41.26 -18.23
CA SER A 484 24.02 42.42 -17.44
C SER A 484 25.20 42.13 -16.51
N SER A 485 25.49 40.86 -16.17
CA SER A 485 26.58 40.52 -15.25
C SER A 485 27.96 40.32 -15.91
N ASN A 486 28.09 40.56 -17.22
CA ASN A 486 29.35 40.44 -17.97
C ASN A 486 29.95 41.77 -18.44
N SER A 487 29.49 42.92 -17.92
CA SER A 487 29.98 44.24 -18.35
C SER A 487 31.01 44.88 -17.40
N HIS A 488 31.57 44.15 -16.43
CA HIS A 488 32.69 44.62 -15.60
C HIS A 488 33.83 43.60 -15.55
N SER A 489 34.57 43.46 -16.65
CA SER A 489 35.95 42.98 -16.63
C SER A 489 36.82 43.96 -17.41
N ASN A 490 37.43 44.90 -16.68
CA ASN A 490 38.55 45.71 -17.14
C ASN A 490 39.70 44.75 -17.52
N ASN A 491 39.79 44.41 -18.81
CA ASN A 491 40.89 43.66 -19.39
C ASN A 491 42.17 44.50 -19.39
N PHE A 492 42.92 44.45 -18.29
CA PHE A 492 44.20 45.14 -18.12
C PHE A 492 45.41 44.43 -18.78
N TRP A 493 45.17 43.46 -19.69
CA TRP A 493 46.21 42.58 -20.22
C TRP A 493 46.32 42.53 -21.76
N LEU A 494 45.70 43.47 -22.50
CA LEU A 494 45.73 43.46 -23.97
C LEU A 494 46.42 44.65 -24.64
N ASN A 495 47.09 45.53 -23.89
CA ASN A 495 47.91 46.61 -24.47
C ASN A 495 49.32 46.64 -23.88
N LYS A 496 50.17 45.69 -24.29
CA LYS A 496 51.63 45.85 -24.26
C LYS A 496 52.28 44.99 -25.34
N ARG A 497 52.52 45.60 -26.50
CA ARG A 497 53.77 45.54 -27.28
C ARG A 497 53.56 46.14 -28.67
N THR A 498 54.03 47.37 -28.86
CA THR A 498 54.86 47.80 -29.99
C THR A 498 55.32 49.22 -29.72
N GLU A 499 56.51 49.39 -29.16
CA GLU A 499 57.38 50.50 -29.51
C GLU A 499 58.83 50.15 -29.17
N SER A 500 59.70 50.54 -30.09
CA SER A 500 61.06 50.09 -30.32
C SER A 500 62.10 50.80 -29.45
N TYR A 501 63.14 50.04 -29.09
CA TYR A 501 64.52 50.44 -28.79
C TYR A 501 64.88 51.94 -28.89
N ARG A 502 65.08 52.57 -27.73
CA ARG A 502 66.33 53.22 -27.31
C ARG A 502 66.31 53.53 -25.82
#